data_AF-A0A3D3YSA4-F1
#
_entry.id   AF-A0A3D3YSA4-F1
#
_cell.length_a   1.000
_cell.length_b   1.000
_cell.length_c   1.000
_cell.angle_alpha   90.00
_cell.angle_beta   90.00
_cell.angle_gamma   90.00
#
_symmetry.space_group_name_H-M   'P 1'
#
loop_
_entity.id
_entity.type
_entity.pdbx_description
1 polymer ?
#
loop_
_entity_poly.entity_id
_entity_poly.type
_entity_poly.pdbx_seq_one_letter_code
_entity_poly.pdbx_strand_id
1 'polypeptide(L)' 'MTKHLQKQHKLVTKGQYIGIGMAIGVGTGTALGAALDNASIGPVIGTAIGLAIGAYLDNKAKKEGRVI' A
#
# COMPACT_ATOMS: atom_id res chain seq x y z
N MET A 1 -29.62 -3.36 -1.07
CA MET A 1 -29.45 -2.64 -2.36
C MET A 1 -28.09 -1.94 -2.51
N THR A 2 -27.20 -1.95 -1.51
CA THR A 2 -25.90 -1.23 -1.55
C THR A 2 -24.67 -2.10 -1.86
N LYS A 3 -24.78 -3.44 -1.71
CA LYS A 3 -23.64 -4.37 -1.89
C LYS A 3 -23.15 -4.51 -3.34
N HIS A 4 -24.00 -4.26 -4.35
CA HIS A 4 -23.59 -4.33 -5.76
C HIS A 4 -22.83 -3.07 -6.21
N LEU A 5 -23.17 -1.89 -5.69
CA LEU A 5 -22.40 -0.66 -5.90
C LEU A 5 -21.03 -0.76 -5.22
N GLN A 6 -20.94 -1.31 -4.00
CA GLN A 6 -19.66 -1.53 -3.31
C GLN A 6 -18.71 -2.46 -4.09
N LYS A 7 -19.24 -3.53 -4.69
CA LYS A 7 -18.47 -4.50 -5.48
C LYS A 7 -18.10 -3.97 -6.89
N GLN A 8 -18.87 -3.01 -7.42
CA GLN A 8 -18.57 -2.30 -8.66
C GLN A 8 -17.61 -1.10 -8.46
N HIS A 9 -17.72 -0.38 -7.34
CA HIS A 9 -16.97 0.86 -7.08
C HIS A 9 -15.71 0.68 -6.22
N LYS A 10 -15.38 -0.54 -5.76
CA LYS A 10 -14.15 -0.85 -5.01
C LYS A 10 -13.89 0.12 -3.84
N LEU A 11 -14.86 0.29 -2.93
CA LEU A 11 -14.70 1.21 -1.79
C LEU A 11 -13.57 0.75 -0.87
N VAL A 12 -12.82 1.70 -0.31
CA VAL A 12 -11.70 1.47 0.61
C VAL A 12 -11.77 2.45 1.78
N THR A 13 -11.25 2.06 2.94
CA THR A 13 -11.12 3.01 4.06
C THR A 13 -9.95 3.97 3.83
N LYS A 14 -10.01 5.15 4.45
CA LYS A 14 -8.91 6.12 4.40
C LYS A 14 -7.62 5.50 4.91
N GLY A 15 -6.55 5.57 4.13
CA GLY A 15 -5.25 5.00 4.48
C GLY A 15 -5.13 3.48 4.26
N GLN A 16 -6.16 2.80 3.75
CA GLN A 16 -6.13 1.36 3.52
C GLN A 16 -4.98 0.98 2.57
N TYR A 17 -4.79 1.72 1.48
CA TYR A 17 -3.74 1.42 0.52
C TYR A 17 -2.35 1.77 1.04
N ILE A 18 -2.24 2.78 1.91
CA ILE A 18 -0.99 3.10 2.61
C ILE A 18 -0.61 1.93 3.52
N GLY A 19 -1.55 1.41 4.32
CA GLY A 19 -1.29 0.27 5.20
C GLY A 19 -0.86 -0.98 4.44
N ILE A 20 -1.55 -1.31 3.35
CA ILE A 20 -1.19 -2.43 2.46
C ILE A 20 0.19 -2.22 1.84
N GLY A 21 0.44 -1.02 1.30
CA GLY A 21 1.71 -0.66 0.67
C GLY A 21 2.87 -0.77 1.65
N MET A 22 2.71 -0.29 2.89
CA MET A 22 3.73 -0.43 3.93
C MET A 22 3.96 -1.88 4.34
N ALA A 23 2.91 -2.69 4.53
CA ALA A 23 3.07 -4.09 4.89
C ALA A 23 3.85 -4.87 3.82
N ILE A 24 3.50 -4.68 2.54
CA ILE A 24 4.20 -5.30 1.41
C ILE A 24 5.62 -4.75 1.29
N GLY A 25 5.77 -3.44 1.40
CA GLY A 25 7.05 -2.74 1.27
C GLY A 25 8.05 -3.17 2.34
N VAL A 26 7.66 -3.17 3.61
CA VAL A 26 8.49 -3.62 4.73
C VAL A 26 8.81 -5.10 4.58
N GLY A 27 7.82 -5.95 4.29
CA GLY A 27 8.02 -7.40 4.16
C GLY A 27 8.98 -7.75 3.03
N THR A 28 8.74 -7.21 1.84
CA THR A 28 9.58 -7.42 0.65
C THR A 28 10.95 -6.77 0.81
N GLY A 29 11.00 -5.56 1.37
CA GLY A 29 12.24 -4.84 1.64
C GLY A 29 13.15 -5.59 2.61
N THR A 30 12.58 -6.14 3.68
CA THR A 30 13.34 -6.95 4.65
C THR A 30 13.91 -8.21 4.01
N ALA A 31 13.11 -8.91 3.21
CA ALA A 31 13.57 -10.09 2.47
C ALA A 31 14.69 -9.73 1.47
N LEU A 32 14.56 -8.61 0.76
CA LEU A 32 15.57 -8.13 -0.18
C LEU A 32 16.87 -7.72 0.54
N GLY A 33 16.77 -7.03 1.67
CA GLY A 33 17.93 -6.65 2.48
C GLY A 33 18.69 -7.86 3.01
N ALA A 34 17.96 -8.89 3.45
CA ALA A 34 18.55 -10.16 3.86
C ALA A 34 19.27 -10.87 2.70
N ALA A 35 18.70 -10.85 1.49
CA ALA A 35 19.31 -11.45 0.30
C ALA A 35 20.57 -10.71 -0.18
N LEU A 36 20.68 -9.41 0.11
CA LEU A 36 21.81 -8.56 -0.27
C LEU A 36 22.91 -8.49 0.80
N ASP A 37 22.80 -9.28 1.87
CA ASP A 37 23.67 -9.23 3.06
C ASP A 37 23.73 -7.80 3.67
N ASN A 38 22.67 -7.03 3.46
CA ASN A 38 22.52 -5.66 3.95
C ASN A 38 21.10 -5.45 4.47
N ALA A 39 20.88 -6.03 5.65
CA ALA A 39 19.59 -6.05 6.34
C ALA A 39 19.05 -4.65 6.68
N SER A 40 19.89 -3.61 6.69
CA SER A 40 19.48 -2.24 7.01
C SER A 40 18.90 -1.49 5.81
N ILE A 41 19.45 -1.69 4.61
CA ILE A 41 19.04 -0.95 3.42
C ILE A 41 17.71 -1.46 2.87
N GLY A 42 17.50 -2.77 2.90
CA GLY A 42 16.30 -3.40 2.33
C GLY A 42 14.98 -2.87 2.91
N PRO A 43 14.76 -2.89 4.23
CA PRO A 43 13.55 -2.35 4.86
C PRO A 43 13.34 -0.87 4.55
N VAL A 44 14.39 -0.05 4.52
CA VAL A 44 14.29 1.39 4.21
C VAL A 44 13.77 1.60 2.79
N ILE A 45 14.38 0.95 1.81
CA ILE A 45 13.97 1.03 0.41
C ILE A 45 12.56 0.48 0.24
N GLY A 46 12.28 -0.70 0.80
CA GLY A 46 10.98 -1.34 0.71
C GLY A 46 9.87 -0.51 1.32
N THR A 47 10.11 0.09 2.49
CA THR A 47 9.14 1.00 3.13
C THR A 47 8.92 2.25 2.30
N ALA A 48 9.98 2.85 1.74
CA ALA A 48 9.84 4.04 0.90
C ALA A 48 9.00 3.76 -0.36
N ILE A 49 9.26 2.63 -1.03
CA ILE A 49 8.48 2.19 -2.20
C ILE A 49 7.04 1.87 -1.80
N GLY A 50 6.86 1.12 -0.72
CA GLY A 50 5.55 0.74 -0.19
C GLY A 50 4.69 1.95 0.18
N LEU A 51 5.28 2.94 0.83
CA LEU A 51 4.64 4.21 1.17
C LEU A 51 4.28 5.01 -0.09
N ALA A 52 5.20 5.12 -1.06
CA ALA A 52 4.95 5.87 -2.29
C ALA A 52 3.79 5.27 -3.10
N ILE A 53 3.78 3.94 -3.30
CA ILE A 53 2.71 3.23 -4.00
C ILE A 53 1.40 3.32 -3.21
N GLY A 54 1.46 3.07 -1.90
CA GLY A 54 0.29 3.10 -1.04
C GLY A 54 -0.37 4.48 -1.01
N ALA A 55 0.42 5.55 -0.87
CA ALA A 55 -0.07 6.93 -0.89
C ALA A 55 -0.63 7.34 -2.26
N TYR A 56 -0.01 6.88 -3.37
CA TYR A 56 -0.54 7.11 -4.70
C TYR A 56 -1.93 6.46 -4.88
N LEU A 57 -2.07 5.20 -4.46
CA LEU A 57 -3.34 4.46 -4.56
C LEU A 57 -4.43 5.04 -3.65
N ASP A 58 -4.07 5.48 -2.44
CA ASP A 58 -5.00 6.13 -1.51
C ASP A 58 -5.50 7.47 -2.07
N ASN A 59 -4.60 8.27 -2.65
CA ASN A 59 -4.98 9.51 -3.34
C ASN A 59 -5.85 9.25 -4.57
N LYS A 60 -5.55 8.19 -5.34
CA LYS A 60 -6.38 7.79 -6.48
C LYS A 60 -7.78 7.39 -6.03
N ALA A 61 -7.90 6.57 -4.98
CA ALA A 61 -9.19 6.18 -4.42
C ALA A 61 -9.99 7.38 -3.91
N LYS A 62 -9.31 8.37 -3.30
CA LYS A 62 -9.92 9.62 -2.87
C LYS A 62 -10.47 10.43 -4.05
N LYS A 63 -9.71 10.55 -5.14
CA LYS A 63 -10.14 11.24 -6.38
C LYS A 63 -11.31 10.54 -7.07
N GLU A 64 -11.34 9.21 -7.00
CA GLU A 64 -12.41 8.39 -7.57
C GLU A 64 -13.67 8.34 -6.68
N GLY A 65 -13.69 9.02 -5.54
CA GLY A 65 -14.84 9.01 -4.62
C GLY A 65 -15.05 7.65 -3.94
N ARG A 66 -13.99 6.84 -3.84
CA ARG A 66 -14.05 5.46 -3.34
C ARG A 66 -13.64 5.33 -1.87
N VAL A 67 -13.34 6.43 -1.20
CA VAL A 67 -12.97 6.44 0.21
C VAL A 67 -14.23 6.60 1.06
N ILE A 68 -14.45 5.68 1.99
CA ILE A 68 -15.56 5.70 2.96
C ILE A 68 -15.07 5.91 4.38
#